data_AF-A0AAU6R8S1-F1
#
_entry.id   AF-A0AAU6R8S1-F1
#
_cell.length_a   1.000
_cell.length_b   1.000
_cell.length_c   1.000
_cell.angle_alpha   90.00
_cell.angle_beta   90.00
_cell.angle_gamma   90.00
#
_symmetry.space_group_name_H-M   'P 1'
#
loop_
_entity.id
_entity.type
_entity.pdbx_description
1 polymer ?
#
loop_
_entity_poly.entity_id
_entity_poly.type
_entity_poly.pdbx_seq_one_letter_code
_entity_poly.pdbx_strand_id
1 'polypeptide(L)' 'MELHLKLMHRLLCCFNEDPNKDYMDILDDMEIINLLIDMKLIEVYSEFYLNLNKSTSKLFINVTSKGQIFISEFNNQS' A
#
# COMPACT_ATOMS: atom_id res chain seq x y z
N MET A 1 -2.10 6.25 19.40
CA MET A 1 -1.00 5.32 19.04
C MET A 1 -1.55 3.98 18.56
N GLU A 2 -2.36 3.28 19.36
CA GLU A 2 -2.93 1.97 19.02
C GLU A 2 -3.85 1.96 17.77
N LEU A 3 -4.65 3.02 17.59
CA LEU A 3 -5.53 3.17 16.42
C LEU A 3 -4.75 3.26 15.10
N HIS A 4 -3.63 3.99 15.09
CA HIS A 4 -2.82 4.18 13.88
C HIS A 4 -2.09 2.88 13.52
N LEU A 5 -1.59 2.14 14.51
CA LEU A 5 -1.02 0.81 14.32
C LEU A 5 -2.03 -0.18 13.72
N LYS A 6 -3.28 -0.20 14.22
CA LYS A 6 -4.36 -1.02 13.65
C LYS A 6 -4.71 -0.60 12.21
N LEU A 7 -4.70 0.71 11.92
CA LEU A 7 -4.94 1.24 10.57
C LEU A 7 -3.82 0.80 9.60
N MET A 8 -2.56 0.97 10.00
CA MET A 8 -1.40 0.53 9.22
C MET A 8 -1.45 -0.96 8.95
N HIS A 9 -1.70 -1.78 9.97
CA HIS A 9 -1.84 -3.23 9.82
C HIS A 9 -2.93 -3.59 8.80
N ARG A 10 -4.12 -2.99 8.93
CA ARG A 10 -5.24 -3.25 8.03
C ARG A 10 -4.90 -2.88 6.58
N LEU A 11 -4.28 -1.72 6.36
CA LEU A 11 -3.85 -1.30 5.02
C LEU A 11 -2.82 -2.26 4.43
N LEU A 12 -1.81 -2.65 5.20
CA LEU A 12 -0.80 -3.61 4.75
C LEU A 12 -1.43 -4.95 4.38
N CYS A 13 -2.39 -5.47 5.15
CA CYS A 13 -3.14 -6.65 4.77
C CYS A 13 -3.90 -6.45 3.45
N CYS A 14 -4.63 -5.33 3.31
CA CYS A 14 -5.37 -5.03 2.07
C CYS A 14 -4.46 -4.92 0.84
N PHE A 15 -3.25 -4.39 0.97
CA PHE A 15 -2.27 -4.31 -0.13
C PHE A 15 -1.66 -5.67 -0.46
N ASN A 16 -1.47 -6.52 0.55
CA ASN A 16 -0.89 -7.86 0.37
C ASN A 16 -1.87 -8.87 -0.25
N GLU A 17 -3.18 -8.68 -0.05
CA GLU A 17 -4.23 -9.56 -0.59
C GLU A 17 -4.41 -9.43 -2.11
N ASP A 18 -4.28 -8.22 -2.67
CA ASP A 18 -4.47 -7.96 -4.10
C ASP A 18 -3.38 -7.02 -4.67
N PRO A 19 -2.19 -7.56 -5.01
CA PRO A 19 -1.08 -6.75 -5.52
C PRO A 19 -1.32 -6.16 -6.92
N ASN A 20 -2.33 -6.65 -7.64
CA ASN A 20 -2.66 -6.20 -8.99
C ASN A 20 -3.81 -5.18 -9.01
N LYS A 21 -4.31 -4.78 -7.84
CA LYS A 21 -5.34 -3.77 -7.73
C LYS A 21 -4.78 -2.40 -8.13
N ASP A 22 -5.60 -1.64 -8.85
CA ASP A 22 -5.32 -0.23 -9.13
C ASP A 22 -5.77 0.62 -7.94
N TYR A 23 -4.83 1.31 -7.32
CA TYR A 23 -5.01 2.14 -6.14
C TYR A 23 -5.05 3.64 -6.48
N MET A 24 -5.23 4.02 -7.75
CA MET A 24 -5.34 5.44 -8.12
C MET A 24 -6.43 6.20 -7.34
N ASP A 25 -7.54 5.54 -7.01
CA ASP A 25 -8.66 6.13 -6.26
C ASP A 25 -8.44 6.18 -4.73
N ILE A 26 -7.39 5.53 -4.20
CA ILE A 26 -7.19 5.33 -2.75
C ILE A 26 -6.27 6.40 -2.13
N LEU A 27 -5.65 7.25 -2.95
CA LEU A 27 -4.68 8.25 -2.50
C LEU A 27 -5.29 9.49 -1.83
N ASP A 28 -6.59 9.52 -1.56
CA ASP A 28 -7.23 10.63 -0.84
C ASP A 28 -6.72 10.80 0.61
N ASP A 29 -6.06 9.78 1.19
CA ASP A 29 -5.47 9.83 2.55
C ASP A 29 -3.94 9.62 2.53
N MET A 30 -3.24 10.60 1.92
CA MET A 30 -1.79 10.59 1.67
C MET A 30 -0.91 10.38 2.92
N GLU A 31 -1.35 10.80 4.11
CA GLU A 31 -0.47 10.88 5.29
C GLU A 31 -0.02 9.49 5.77
N ILE A 32 -0.95 8.53 5.88
CA ILE A 32 -0.58 7.18 6.31
C ILE A 32 0.15 6.39 5.23
N ILE A 33 -0.18 6.62 3.96
CA ILE A 33 0.53 5.99 2.83
C ILE A 33 1.98 6.48 2.79
N ASN A 34 2.20 7.79 2.93
CA ASN A 34 3.54 8.36 3.03
C ASN A 34 4.31 7.80 4.22
N LEU A 35 3.66 7.67 5.39
CA LEU A 35 4.27 7.02 6.54
C LEU A 35 4.69 5.57 6.24
N LEU A 36 3.84 4.78 5.58
CA LEU A 36 4.17 3.39 5.22
C LEU A 36 5.34 3.32 4.23
N ILE A 37 5.47 4.30 3.32
CA ILE A 37 6.61 4.45 2.39
C ILE A 37 7.88 4.83 3.17
N ASP A 38 7.82 5.84 4.04
CA ASP A 38 8.95 6.31 4.85
C ASP A 38 9.47 5.20 5.78
N MET A 39 8.56 4.39 6.32
CA MET A 39 8.89 3.22 7.12
C MET A 39 9.40 2.03 6.28
N LYS A 40 9.39 2.13 4.95
CA LYS A 40 9.74 1.07 3.99
C LYS A 40 8.92 -0.20 4.19
N LEU A 41 7.63 -0.05 4.49
CA LEU A 41 6.70 -1.16 4.63
C LEU A 41 6.02 -1.48 3.30
N ILE A 42 5.84 -0.47 2.44
CA ILE A 42 5.30 -0.61 1.09
C ILE A 42 6.21 0.05 0.05
N GLU A 43 6.03 -0.35 -1.20
CA GLU A 43 6.57 0.28 -2.39
C GLU A 43 5.42 0.63 -3.33
N VAL A 44 5.50 1.80 -3.97
CA VAL A 44 4.47 2.29 -4.89
C VAL A 44 5.05 2.39 -6.28
N TYR A 45 4.35 1.84 -7.26
CA TYR A 45 4.74 1.82 -8.66
C TYR A 45 3.59 2.36 -9.51
N SER A 46 3.92 3.09 -10.57
CA SER A 46 2.92 3.55 -11.51
C SER A 46 3.24 3.05 -12.92
N GLU A 47 2.21 2.52 -13.57
CA GLU A 47 2.28 2.12 -14.97
C GLU A 47 1.54 3.13 -15.83
N PHE A 48 2.25 3.67 -16.82
CA PHE A 48 1.72 4.63 -17.76
C PHE A 48 1.49 3.96 -19.12
N TYR A 49 0.24 3.93 -19.54
CA TYR A 49 -0.16 3.40 -20.84
C TYR A 49 -0.52 4.57 -21.76
N LEU A 50 0.31 4.74 -22.80
CA LEU A 50 0.11 5.76 -23.84
C LEU A 50 -0.48 5.10 -25.09
N ASN A 51 -1.65 5.56 -25.50
CA ASN A 51 -2.24 5.24 -26.79
C ASN A 51 -2.59 6.54 -27.53
N LEU A 52 -2.70 6.49 -28.87
CA LEU A 52 -2.93 7.64 -29.76
C LEU A 52 -4.10 8.55 -29.33
N ASN A 53 -5.10 7.98 -28.61
CA ASN A 53 -6.33 8.68 -28.23
C ASN A 53 -6.59 8.76 -26.72
N LYS A 54 -5.78 8.11 -25.87
CA LYS A 54 -5.96 8.12 -24.40
C LYS A 54 -4.65 7.84 -23.67
N SER A 55 -4.46 8.57 -22.57
CA SER A 55 -3.49 8.24 -21.52
C SER A 55 -4.23 7.61 -20.33
N THR A 56 -3.80 6.44 -19.90
CA THR A 56 -4.28 5.80 -18.66
C THR A 56 -3.09 5.50 -17.76
N SER A 57 -3.22 5.86 -16.49
CA SER A 57 -2.23 5.59 -15.46
C SER A 57 -2.84 4.65 -14.44
N LYS A 58 -2.09 3.64 -14.03
CA LYS A 58 -2.43 2.76 -12.91
C LYS A 58 -1.43 2.95 -11.79
N LEU A 59 -1.86 2.76 -10.56
CA LEU A 59 -0.99 2.80 -9.39
C LEU A 59 -1.09 1.49 -8.62
N PHE A 60 0.04 0.85 -8.41
CA PHE A 60 0.15 -0.42 -7.71
C PHE A 60 0.94 -0.24 -6.43
N ILE A 61 0.54 -0.96 -5.39
CA ILE A 61 1.19 -0.95 -4.09
C ILE A 61 1.63 -2.37 -3.78
N ASN A 62 2.92 -2.56 -3.58
CA ASN A 62 3.49 -3.81 -3.12
C ASN A 62 3.89 -3.71 -1.65
N VAL A 63 3.55 -4.73 -0.87
CA VAL A 63 4.04 -4.86 0.50
C VAL A 63 5.44 -5.46 0.47
N THR A 64 6.39 -4.76 1.09
CA THR A 64 7.78 -5.22 1.19
C THR A 64 7.90 -6.41 2.13
N SER A 65 9.03 -7.11 2.09
CA SER A 65 9.37 -8.13 3.09
C SER A 65 9.35 -7.59 4.53
N LYS A 66 9.72 -6.33 4.76
CA LYS A 66 9.59 -5.67 6.07
C LYS A 66 8.12 -5.46 6.46
N GLY A 67 7.29 -5.05 5.51
CA GLY A 67 5.84 -4.95 5.71
C GLY A 67 5.20 -6.28 6.06
N GLN A 68 5.63 -7.37 5.42
CA GLN A 68 5.16 -8.72 5.73
C GLN A 68 5.54 -9.17 7.15
N ILE A 69 6.77 -8.89 7.59
CA ILE A 69 7.19 -9.14 8.98
C ILE A 69 6.34 -8.33 9.96
N PHE A 70 6.05 -7.07 9.65
CA PHE A 70 5.17 -6.26 10.48
C PHE A 70 3.77 -6.89 10.62
N ILE A 71 3.18 -7.36 9.52
CA ILE A 71 1.88 -8.07 9.55
C ILE A 71 1.96 -9.31 10.44
N SER A 72 2.98 -10.15 10.28
CA SER A 72 3.10 -11.40 11.05
C SER A 72 3.27 -11.14 12.54
N GLU A 73 4.12 -10.19 12.92
CA GLU A 73 4.35 -9.84 14.33
C GLU A 73 3.11 -9.23 14.97
N PHE A 74 2.36 -8.41 14.23
CA PHE A 74 1.13 -7.81 14.73
C PHE A 74 0.05 -8.88 15.03
N ASN A 75 -0.11 -9.86 14.13
CA ASN A 75 -1.06 -10.96 14.33
C ASN A 75 -0.68 -11.88 15.50
N ASN A 76 0.61 -12.05 15.77
CA ASN A 76 1.10 -12.87 16.89
C ASN A 76 0.94 -12.20 18.27
N GLN A 77 0.68 -10.88 18.31
CA GLN A 77 0.42 -10.12 19.53
C GLN A 77 -1.08 -9.96 19.84
N SER A 78 -1.95 -10.53 19.00
CA SER A 78 -3.42 -10.44 19.10
C SER A 78 -4.03 -11.61 19.86
#